data_AF-A0A9D6DTE5-F1
#
_entry.id   AF-A0A9D6DTE5-F1
#
_cell.length_a   1.000
_cell.length_b   1.000
_cell.length_c   1.000
_cell.angle_alpha   90.00
_cell.angle_beta   90.00
_cell.angle_gamma   90.00
#
_symmetry.space_group_name_H-M   'P 1'
#
loop_
_entity.id
_entity.type
_entity.pdbx_description
1 polymer ?
#
loop_
_entity_poly.entity_id
_entity_poly.type
_entity_poly.pdbx_seq_one_letter_code
_entity_poly.pdbx_strand_id
1 'polypeptide(L)'
;MIFILKALWFLVTPGFANIAAAISGYIIPGFSIPVDFGKTVGGKRILGDHKTWRGIIFGVIIGLLTFKLQKSLYVEYEFFRNISLYDYRESSLLLGFFLAIGAIVGDLVKSFFKRRFGIKPGKSWFPLDQIDWIAG
;
A
#
# COMPACT_ATOMS: atom_id res chain seq x y z
N MET A 1 1.93 -17.94 -17.98
CA MET A 1 1.25 -18.34 -16.73
C MET A 1 2.17 -18.23 -15.51
N ILE A 2 3.38 -18.80 -15.52
CA ILE A 2 4.33 -18.72 -14.38
C ILE A 2 4.70 -17.27 -14.03
N PHE A 3 5.04 -16.42 -15.01
CA PHE A 3 5.42 -15.02 -14.75
C PHE A 3 4.35 -14.22 -14.00
N ILE A 4 3.07 -14.38 -14.38
CA ILE A 4 1.95 -13.70 -13.72
C ILE A 4 1.88 -14.11 -12.25
N LEU A 5 2.03 -15.39 -11.95
CA LEU A 5 2.04 -15.87 -10.57
C LEU A 5 3.21 -15.28 -9.77
N LYS A 6 4.39 -15.15 -10.39
CA LYS A 6 5.54 -14.51 -9.75
C LYS A 6 5.33 -13.02 -9.48
N ALA A 7 4.74 -12.30 -10.42
CA ALA A 7 4.38 -10.89 -10.25
C ALA A 7 3.33 -10.72 -9.15
N LEU A 8 2.29 -11.55 -9.13
CA LEU A 8 1.28 -11.53 -8.07
C LEU A 8 1.90 -11.81 -6.70
N TRP A 9 2.83 -12.77 -6.60
CA TRP A 9 3.55 -13.06 -5.37
C TRP A 9 4.38 -11.85 -4.90
N PHE A 10 5.11 -11.20 -5.80
CA PHE A 10 5.85 -9.98 -5.46
C PHE A 10 4.93 -8.85 -4.95
N LEU A 11 3.74 -8.70 -5.55
CA LEU A 11 2.77 -7.67 -5.19
C LEU A 11 2.01 -7.93 -3.88
N VAL A 12 2.18 -9.10 -3.24
CA VAL A 12 1.50 -9.42 -1.97
C VAL A 12 1.87 -8.41 -0.87
N THR A 13 3.15 -8.11 -0.66
CA THR A 13 3.59 -7.12 0.35
C THR A 13 2.96 -5.72 0.12
N PRO A 14 3.17 -5.06 -1.05
CA PRO A 14 2.60 -3.73 -1.28
C PRO A 14 1.06 -3.74 -1.31
N GLY A 15 0.45 -4.81 -1.85
CA GLY A 15 -1.00 -4.97 -1.89
C GLY A 15 -1.63 -5.06 -0.50
N PHE A 16 -1.08 -5.88 0.39
CA PHE A 16 -1.55 -5.98 1.77
C PHE A 16 -1.32 -4.69 2.56
N ALA A 17 -0.23 -3.98 2.32
CA ALA A 17 0.01 -2.66 2.93
C ALA A 17 -1.08 -1.65 2.54
N ASN A 18 -1.42 -1.57 1.25
CA ASN A 18 -2.46 -0.67 0.73
C ASN A 18 -3.86 -1.05 1.26
N ILE A 19 -4.21 -2.35 1.22
CA ILE A 19 -5.49 -2.84 1.75
C ILE A 19 -5.60 -2.54 3.24
N ALA A 20 -4.57 -2.85 4.03
CA ALA A 20 -4.55 -2.59 5.46
C ALA A 20 -4.73 -1.12 5.79
N ALA A 21 -4.05 -0.22 5.07
CA ALA A 21 -4.23 1.22 5.23
C ALA A 21 -5.70 1.64 5.02
N ALA A 22 -6.32 1.13 3.94
CA ALA A 22 -7.70 1.44 3.58
C ALA A 22 -8.74 0.92 4.60
N ILE A 23 -8.55 -0.30 5.12
CA ILE A 23 -9.50 -0.91 6.07
C ILE A 23 -9.18 -0.59 7.54
N SER A 24 -8.09 0.11 7.81
CA SER A 24 -7.61 0.41 9.17
C SER A 24 -8.67 1.00 10.10
N GLY A 25 -9.64 1.77 9.57
CA GLY A 25 -10.72 2.38 10.36
C GLY A 25 -11.75 1.38 10.90
N TYR A 26 -11.89 0.21 10.28
CA TYR A 26 -12.74 -0.87 10.77
C TYR A 26 -12.06 -1.67 11.88
N ILE A 27 -10.72 -1.70 11.90
CA ILE A 27 -9.92 -2.47 12.84
C ILE A 27 -9.55 -1.61 14.06
N ILE A 28 -9.16 -0.36 13.82
CA ILE A 28 -8.73 0.60 14.83
C ILE A 28 -9.60 1.87 14.65
N PRO A 29 -10.75 1.96 15.34
CA PRO A 29 -11.71 3.04 15.10
C PRO A 29 -11.18 4.44 15.48
N GLY A 30 -10.22 4.53 16.40
CA GLY A 30 -9.58 5.79 16.83
C GLY A 30 -8.46 6.29 15.91
N PHE A 31 -7.86 7.44 16.27
CA PHE A 31 -6.68 8.01 15.60
C PHE A 31 -6.84 8.32 14.09
N SER A 32 -8.02 8.76 13.68
CA SER A 32 -8.38 9.08 12.29
C SER A 32 -7.85 10.44 11.79
N ILE A 33 -6.68 10.88 12.25
CA ILE A 33 -6.13 12.19 11.88
C ILE A 33 -5.79 12.22 10.38
N PRO A 34 -6.37 13.13 9.58
CA PRO A 34 -6.04 13.25 8.16
C PRO A 34 -4.58 13.63 7.96
N VAL A 35 -3.93 13.01 6.97
CA VAL A 35 -2.52 13.24 6.64
C VAL A 35 -2.27 14.68 6.21
N ASP A 36 -3.24 15.31 5.56
CA ASP A 36 -3.17 16.71 5.16
C ASP A 36 -3.58 17.70 6.26
N PHE A 37 -3.98 17.22 7.45
CA PHE A 37 -4.48 18.04 8.56
C PHE A 37 -5.63 18.99 8.17
N GLY A 38 -6.44 18.63 7.17
CA GLY A 38 -7.52 19.48 6.68
C GLY A 38 -7.08 20.60 5.72
N LYS A 39 -5.78 20.70 5.41
CA LYS A 39 -5.23 21.75 4.54
C LYS A 39 -5.77 21.66 3.11
N THR A 40 -5.79 22.81 2.45
CA THR A 40 -6.27 22.97 1.08
C THR A 40 -5.22 23.66 0.21
N VAL A 41 -5.27 23.38 -1.10
CA VAL A 41 -4.50 24.08 -2.15
C VAL A 41 -5.47 24.34 -3.29
N GLY A 42 -5.62 25.62 -3.67
CA GLY A 42 -6.58 26.06 -4.70
C GLY A 42 -8.04 25.78 -4.31
N GLY A 43 -8.39 25.98 -3.04
CA GLY A 43 -9.75 25.75 -2.51
C GLY A 43 -10.16 24.27 -2.38
N LYS A 44 -9.28 23.33 -2.76
CA LYS A 44 -9.54 21.87 -2.67
C LYS A 44 -8.60 21.23 -1.65
N ARG A 45 -9.08 20.21 -0.93
CA ARG A 45 -8.27 19.41 0.01
C ARG A 45 -7.00 18.86 -0.65
N ILE A 46 -5.89 18.74 0.08
CA ILE A 46 -4.65 18.19 -0.49
C ILE A 46 -4.84 16.70 -0.79
N LEU A 47 -5.32 15.92 0.19
CA LEU A 47 -5.51 14.47 0.09
C LEU A 47 -6.97 14.07 0.38
N GLY A 48 -7.60 14.68 1.41
CA GLY A 48 -8.95 14.36 1.88
C GLY A 48 -8.98 13.42 3.08
N ASP A 49 -10.15 13.34 3.75
CA ASP A 49 -10.29 12.76 5.10
C ASP A 49 -10.03 11.25 5.21
N HIS A 50 -10.13 10.52 4.10
CA HIS A 50 -9.89 9.07 4.09
C HIS A 50 -8.41 8.70 4.11
N LYS A 51 -7.49 9.65 3.94
CA LYS A 51 -6.05 9.42 4.06
C LYS A 51 -5.60 9.83 5.44
N THR A 52 -5.37 8.86 6.31
CA THR A 52 -5.14 9.07 7.75
C THR A 52 -3.77 8.56 8.20
N TRP A 53 -3.21 9.16 9.25
CA TRP A 53 -1.97 8.70 9.87
C TRP A 53 -2.07 7.29 10.43
N ARG A 54 -3.24 6.92 11.01
CA ARG A 54 -3.56 5.54 11.36
C ARG A 54 -3.37 4.61 10.16
N GLY A 55 -3.97 4.96 9.02
CA GLY A 55 -3.89 4.14 7.80
C GLY A 55 -2.44 3.94 7.35
N ILE A 56 -1.63 5.01 7.35
CA ILE A 56 -0.21 4.92 7.00
C ILE A 56 0.52 3.98 7.94
N ILE A 57 0.44 4.22 9.25
CA ILE A 57 1.19 3.43 10.25
C ILE A 57 0.76 1.97 10.22
N PHE A 58 -0.55 1.71 10.19
CA PHE A 58 -1.08 0.36 10.15
C PHE A 58 -0.71 -0.36 8.85
N GLY A 59 -0.79 0.32 7.70
CA GLY A 59 -0.38 -0.23 6.42
C GLY A 59 1.11 -0.61 6.38
N VAL A 60 1.99 0.23 6.91
CA VAL A 60 3.43 -0.08 7.00
C VAL A 60 3.69 -1.28 7.90
N ILE A 61 3.04 -1.36 9.06
CA ILE A 61 3.18 -2.50 9.98
C ILE A 61 2.72 -3.79 9.30
N ILE A 62 1.55 -3.80 8.67
CA ILE A 62 1.04 -4.98 7.97
C ILE A 62 1.93 -5.35 6.77
N GLY A 63 2.44 -4.37 6.03
CA GLY A 63 3.40 -4.61 4.94
C GLY A 63 4.68 -5.28 5.43
N LEU A 64 5.26 -4.81 6.54
CA LEU A 64 6.44 -5.43 7.16
C LEU A 64 6.17 -6.86 7.64
N LEU A 65 5.03 -7.10 8.29
CA LEU A 65 4.63 -8.44 8.72
C LEU A 65 4.41 -9.38 7.54
N THR A 66 3.77 -8.88 6.48
CA THR A 66 3.55 -9.61 5.23
C THR A 66 4.88 -9.98 4.58
N PHE A 67 5.81 -9.03 4.47
CA PHE A 67 7.13 -9.29 3.90
C PHE A 67 7.92 -10.32 4.72
N LYS A 68 7.87 -10.22 6.06
CA LYS A 68 8.49 -11.20 6.95
C LYS A 68 7.91 -12.59 6.73
N LEU A 69 6.59 -12.69 6.57
CA LEU A 69 5.92 -13.96 6.24
C LEU A 69 6.35 -14.49 4.86
N GLN A 70 6.38 -13.64 3.82
CA GLN A 70 6.86 -14.04 2.49
C GLN A 70 8.29 -14.58 2.53
N LYS A 71 9.18 -13.94 3.31
CA LYS A 71 10.55 -14.39 3.52
C LYS A 71 10.60 -15.75 4.23
N SER A 72 9.81 -15.96 5.29
CA SER A 72 9.75 -17.27 5.99
C SER A 72 9.29 -18.38 5.03
N LEU A 73 8.20 -18.12 4.30
CA LEU A 73 7.63 -19.05 3.33
C LEU A 73 8.62 -19.40 2.21
N TYR A 74 9.39 -18.41 1.73
CA TYR A 74 10.45 -18.61 0.74
C TYR A 74 11.57 -19.52 1.26
N VAL A 75 12.01 -19.33 2.50
CA VAL A 75 13.09 -20.14 3.10
C VAL A 75 12.63 -21.59 3.31
N GLU A 76 11.40 -21.78 3.79
CA GLU A 76 10.91 -23.11 4.18
C GLU A 76 10.46 -23.97 3.00
N TYR A 77 9.77 -23.41 2.01
CA TYR A 77 9.10 -24.21 0.97
C TYR A 77 9.60 -23.94 -0.45
N GLU A 78 9.81 -25.01 -1.21
CA GLU A 78 10.28 -24.93 -2.60
C GLU A 78 9.29 -24.24 -3.53
N PHE A 79 7.99 -24.45 -3.30
CA PHE A 79 6.93 -23.78 -4.05
C PHE A 79 7.11 -22.25 -4.07
N PHE A 80 7.29 -21.64 -2.89
CA PHE A 80 7.44 -20.19 -2.77
C PHE A 80 8.75 -19.69 -3.40
N ARG A 81 9.82 -20.49 -3.41
CA ARG A 81 11.03 -20.18 -4.19
C ARG A 81 10.75 -20.16 -5.68
N ASN A 82 10.08 -21.18 -6.19
CA ASN A 82 9.77 -21.32 -7.62
C ASN A 82 8.85 -20.20 -8.14
N ILE A 83 7.97 -19.67 -7.29
CA ILE A 83 7.08 -18.56 -7.63
C ILE A 83 7.60 -17.17 -7.24
N SER A 84 8.86 -17.04 -6.80
CA SER A 84 9.43 -15.73 -6.49
C SER A 84 10.14 -15.10 -7.69
N LEU A 85 9.97 -13.79 -7.87
CA LEU A 85 10.77 -12.98 -8.81
C LEU A 85 12.14 -12.62 -8.25
N TYR A 86 12.28 -12.65 -6.92
CA TYR A 86 13.41 -12.12 -6.20
C TYR A 86 13.82 -13.09 -5.07
N ASP A 87 15.11 -13.15 -4.74
CA ASP A 87 15.62 -14.00 -3.67
C ASP A 87 15.41 -13.35 -2.29
N TYR A 88 14.34 -13.75 -1.62
CA TYR A 88 13.99 -13.20 -0.31
C TYR A 88 14.99 -13.59 0.81
N ARG A 89 15.83 -14.60 0.63
CA ARG A 89 16.74 -15.09 1.70
C ARG A 89 17.69 -14.00 2.16
N GLU A 90 18.31 -13.30 1.21
CA GLU A 90 19.30 -12.25 1.47
C GLU A 90 18.67 -10.85 1.61
N SER A 91 17.36 -10.70 1.34
CA SER A 91 16.72 -9.39 1.53
C SER A 91 16.66 -8.94 2.98
N SER A 92 16.97 -7.67 3.18
CA SER A 92 16.68 -6.95 4.42
C SER A 92 15.18 -6.68 4.56
N LEU A 93 14.69 -6.61 5.81
CA LEU A 93 13.33 -6.12 6.11
C LEU A 93 13.10 -4.68 5.61
N LEU A 94 14.18 -3.94 5.35
CA LEU A 94 14.12 -2.62 4.73
C LEU A 94 13.47 -2.65 3.33
N LEU A 95 13.62 -3.75 2.58
CA LEU A 95 12.90 -3.92 1.30
C LEU A 95 11.39 -3.97 1.54
N GLY A 96 10.94 -4.75 2.52
CA GLY A 96 9.53 -4.80 2.91
C GLY A 96 8.98 -3.45 3.36
N PHE A 97 9.78 -2.67 4.09
CA PHE A 97 9.44 -1.29 4.45
C PHE A 97 9.23 -0.41 3.22
N PHE A 98 10.16 -0.44 2.27
CA PHE A 98 10.06 0.38 1.06
C PHE A 98 8.91 -0.06 0.14
N LEU A 99 8.63 -1.36 0.01
CA LEU A 99 7.47 -1.85 -0.74
C LEU A 99 6.16 -1.37 -0.10
N ALA A 100 6.06 -1.41 1.23
CA ALA A 100 4.87 -0.96 1.94
C ALA A 100 4.67 0.57 1.84
N ILE A 101 5.74 1.34 2.04
CA ILE A 101 5.73 2.80 1.91
C ILE A 101 5.44 3.22 0.47
N GLY A 102 6.06 2.58 -0.52
CA GLY A 102 5.87 2.87 -1.95
C GLY A 102 4.39 2.75 -2.34
N ALA A 103 3.76 1.64 -1.99
CA ALA A 103 2.34 1.42 -2.24
C ALA A 103 1.44 2.49 -1.61
N ILE A 104 1.71 2.86 -0.35
CA ILE A 104 0.96 3.90 0.36
C ILE A 104 1.19 5.28 -0.28
N VAL A 105 2.44 5.60 -0.62
CA VAL A 105 2.79 6.87 -1.28
C VAL A 105 2.14 6.96 -2.66
N GLY A 106 2.13 5.89 -3.45
CA GLY A 106 1.42 5.82 -4.72
C GLY A 106 -0.05 6.19 -4.58
N ASP A 107 -0.74 5.58 -3.62
CA ASP A 107 -2.15 5.88 -3.33
C ASP A 107 -2.38 7.31 -2.79
N LEU A 108 -1.43 7.87 -2.03
CA LEU A 108 -1.46 9.27 -1.61
C LEU A 108 -1.29 10.24 -2.79
N VAL A 109 -0.31 9.98 -3.67
CA VAL A 109 -0.06 10.77 -4.88
C VAL A 109 -1.27 10.76 -5.79
N LYS A 110 -1.84 9.58 -6.05
CA LYS A 110 -3.10 9.44 -6.78
C LYS A 110 -4.22 10.22 -6.11
N SER A 111 -4.34 10.16 -4.78
CA SER A 111 -5.37 10.90 -4.03
C SER A 111 -5.20 12.41 -4.15
N PHE A 112 -3.97 12.91 -4.17
CA PHE A 112 -3.68 14.30 -4.47
C PHE A 112 -4.23 14.70 -5.84
N PHE A 113 -3.92 13.92 -6.89
CA PHE A 113 -4.42 14.19 -8.24
C PHE A 113 -5.96 14.11 -8.31
N LYS A 114 -6.61 13.15 -7.63
CA LYS A 114 -8.09 13.11 -7.54
C LYS A 114 -8.67 14.44 -7.07
N ARG A 115 -8.05 15.06 -6.07
CA ARG A 115 -8.51 16.37 -5.57
C ARG A 115 -8.31 17.46 -6.62
N ARG A 116 -7.19 17.46 -7.36
CA ARG A 116 -6.95 18.45 -8.44
C ARG A 116 -8.00 18.34 -9.55
N PHE A 117 -8.40 17.14 -9.94
CA PHE A 117 -9.49 16.87 -10.89
C PHE A 117 -10.90 17.07 -10.33
N GLY A 118 -11.06 17.52 -9.08
CA GLY A 118 -12.38 17.78 -8.48
C GLY A 118 -13.15 16.53 -8.05
N ILE A 119 -12.51 15.36 -8.06
CA ILE A 119 -13.11 14.11 -7.60
C ILE A 119 -13.18 14.14 -6.06
N LYS A 120 -14.37 13.95 -5.48
CA LYS A 120 -14.58 13.97 -4.02
C LYS A 120 -13.87 12.81 -3.32
N PRO A 121 -13.46 12.95 -2.04
CA PRO A 121 -12.95 11.82 -1.24
C PRO A 121 -13.93 10.64 -1.25
N GLY A 122 -13.40 9.41 -1.27
CA GLY A 122 -14.20 8.17 -1.29
C GLY A 122 -14.82 7.80 -2.64
N LYS A 123 -14.88 8.72 -3.62
CA LYS A 123 -15.33 8.38 -4.98
C LYS A 123 -14.25 7.62 -5.75
N SER A 124 -14.65 6.56 -6.46
CA SER A 124 -13.76 5.77 -7.32
C SER A 124 -13.25 6.59 -8.52
N TRP A 125 -12.02 6.33 -8.94
CA TRP A 125 -11.34 6.86 -10.12
C TRP A 125 -10.66 5.72 -10.87
N PHE A 126 -11.48 4.93 -11.55
CA PHE A 126 -11.02 3.83 -12.38
C PHE A 126 -10.34 4.36 -13.67
N PRO A 127 -9.23 3.75 -14.14
CA PRO A 127 -8.50 2.61 -13.56
C PRO A 127 -7.37 3.02 -12.59
N LEU A 128 -7.20 4.31 -12.31
CA LEU A 128 -6.05 4.83 -11.54
C LEU A 128 -6.03 4.33 -10.10
N ASP A 129 -7.19 4.12 -9.48
CA ASP A 129 -7.30 3.53 -8.12
C ASP A 129 -6.78 2.08 -8.03
N GLN A 130 -6.58 1.39 -9.16
CA GLN A 130 -6.14 -0.01 -9.20
C GLN A 130 -4.62 -0.14 -9.41
N ILE A 131 -3.98 0.86 -10.02
CA ILE A 131 -2.59 0.77 -10.48
C ILE A 131 -1.62 1.67 -9.70
N ASP A 132 -2.14 2.62 -8.94
CA ASP A 132 -1.35 3.61 -8.20
C ASP A 132 -0.44 3.00 -7.13
N TRP A 133 -0.94 2.07 -6.33
CA TRP A 133 -0.17 1.34 -5.32
C TRP A 133 0.80 0.31 -5.93
N ILE A 134 0.60 -0.06 -7.19
CA ILE A 134 1.52 -0.92 -7.95
C ILE A 134 2.67 -0.09 -8.50
N ALA A 135 2.38 1.14 -8.93
CA ALA A 135 3.35 2.05 -9.54
C ALA A 135 4.23 2.79 -8.52
N GLY A 136 3.77 2.96 -7.28
CA GLY A 136 4.52 3.59 -6.19
C GLY A 136 5.47 2.63 -5.49
#